data_AF-E7BRX5-F1
#
_entry.id   AF-E7BRX5-F1
#
_cell.length_a   1.000
_cell.length_b   1.000
_cell.length_c   1.000
_cell.angle_alpha   90.00
_cell.angle_beta   90.00
_cell.angle_gamma   90.00
#
_symmetry.space_group_name_H-M   'P 1'
#
loop_
_entity.id
_entity.type
_entity.pdbx_description
1 polymer ?
#
loop_
_entity_poly.entity_id
_entity_poly.type
_entity_poly.pdbx_seq_one_letter_code
_entity_poly.pdbx_strand_id
1 'polypeptide(L)'
;EHSTVVGRVWLSVLFVFRILILGTAAELVWGDEQADFVCNTQQPGCENVCYDAAFPISHVRLWVLQIIFVSAPSLVLVGHALHLLRAQQKRQGQSSRGAPRLRLEGTLLRTYICHVIFKTLFEVAFVVGHYLLYGFRVLALYRCNQWPCPNVVDCFVS
;
A
#
# COMPACT_ATOMS: atom_id res chain seq x y z
N GLU A 1 20.51 13.86 -15.39
CA GLU A 1 20.46 12.51 -16.01
C GLU A 1 21.06 11.40 -15.11
N HIS A 2 20.63 11.20 -13.85
CA HIS A 2 21.30 10.23 -12.94
C HIS A 2 20.37 9.18 -12.31
N SER A 3 19.14 8.99 -12.81
CA SER A 3 18.38 7.76 -12.55
C SER A 3 18.47 6.87 -13.78
N THR A 4 19.25 5.78 -13.69
CA THR A 4 19.36 4.75 -14.73
C THR A 4 17.97 4.39 -15.23
N VAL A 5 17.73 4.46 -16.54
CA VAL A 5 16.45 4.15 -17.18
C VAL A 5 15.89 2.80 -16.67
N VAL A 6 16.79 1.85 -16.43
CA VAL A 6 16.52 0.53 -15.82
C VAL A 6 15.76 0.63 -14.49
N GLY A 7 16.19 1.49 -13.56
CA GLY A 7 15.53 1.64 -12.25
C GLY A 7 14.11 2.21 -12.35
N ARG A 8 13.86 3.13 -13.29
CA ARG A 8 12.51 3.68 -13.53
C ARG A 8 11.56 2.65 -14.15
N VAL A 9 12.06 1.82 -15.06
CA VAL A 9 11.29 0.73 -15.67
C VAL A 9 11.02 -0.34 -14.61
N TRP A 10 12.03 -0.75 -13.86
CA TRP A 10 11.91 -1.77 -12.81
C TRP A 10 10.92 -1.39 -11.71
N LEU A 11 10.97 -0.15 -11.20
CA LEU A 11 10.02 0.32 -10.19
C LEU A 11 8.58 0.38 -10.71
N SER A 12 8.40 0.73 -11.98
CA SER A 12 7.08 0.75 -12.62
C SER A 12 6.54 -0.67 -12.82
N VAL A 13 7.39 -1.60 -13.29
CA VAL A 13 7.03 -3.03 -13.46
C VAL A 13 6.66 -3.67 -12.13
N LEU A 14 7.46 -3.47 -11.08
CA LEU A 14 7.16 -3.97 -9.73
C LEU A 14 5.84 -3.42 -9.19
N PHE A 15 5.56 -2.14 -9.43
CA PHE A 15 4.32 -1.52 -8.98
C PHE A 15 3.09 -2.10 -9.71
N VAL A 16 3.17 -2.29 -11.03
CA VAL A 16 2.11 -2.92 -11.81
C VAL A 16 1.91 -4.38 -11.40
N PHE A 17 2.99 -5.13 -11.24
CA PHE A 17 2.95 -6.51 -10.76
C PHE A 17 2.31 -6.61 -9.37
N ARG A 18 2.61 -5.66 -8.48
CA ARG A 18 2.02 -5.58 -7.14
C ARG A 18 0.51 -5.34 -7.19
N ILE A 19 0.04 -4.42 -8.04
CA ILE A 19 -1.39 -4.18 -8.24
C ILE A 19 -2.06 -5.41 -8.83
N LEU A 20 -1.43 -6.07 -9.81
CA LEU A 20 -1.96 -7.28 -10.43
C LEU A 20 -2.10 -8.41 -9.40
N ILE A 21 -1.04 -8.68 -8.63
CA ILE A 21 -1.09 -9.69 -7.55
C ILE A 21 -2.19 -9.36 -6.56
N LEU A 22 -2.32 -8.10 -6.12
CA LEU A 22 -3.42 -7.73 -5.23
C LEU A 22 -4.79 -7.93 -5.90
N GLY A 23 -4.98 -7.50 -7.14
CA GLY A 23 -6.26 -7.65 -7.84
C GLY A 23 -6.65 -9.10 -8.07
N THR A 24 -5.68 -9.99 -8.30
CA THR A 24 -5.97 -11.42 -8.52
C THR A 24 -5.99 -12.22 -7.23
N ALA A 25 -5.08 -11.95 -6.28
CA ALA A 25 -4.94 -12.75 -5.07
C ALA A 25 -5.79 -12.22 -3.89
N ALA A 26 -6.04 -10.91 -3.78
CA ALA A 26 -6.82 -10.34 -2.66
C ALA A 26 -8.22 -10.95 -2.55
N GLU A 27 -8.94 -11.02 -3.67
CA GLU A 27 -10.31 -11.55 -3.69
C GLU A 27 -10.35 -13.08 -3.69
N LEU A 28 -9.30 -13.76 -4.21
CA LEU A 28 -9.27 -15.22 -4.33
C LEU A 28 -8.70 -15.96 -3.11
N VAL A 29 -7.82 -15.32 -2.32
CA VAL A 29 -7.11 -15.96 -1.19
C VAL A 29 -7.59 -15.40 0.16
N TRP A 30 -8.18 -14.22 0.17
CA TRP A 30 -8.52 -13.51 1.39
C TRP A 30 -9.93 -12.90 1.39
N GLY A 31 -10.75 -13.20 0.38
CA GLY A 31 -12.17 -12.85 0.37
C GLY A 31 -12.97 -13.61 1.45
N ASP A 32 -12.39 -14.69 1.96
CA ASP A 32 -12.94 -15.71 2.84
C ASP A 32 -12.17 -15.86 4.17
N GLU A 33 -11.16 -15.02 4.50
CA GLU A 33 -10.39 -15.11 5.77
C GLU A 33 -11.30 -15.18 7.00
N GLN A 34 -12.43 -14.46 6.98
CA GLN A 34 -13.39 -14.46 8.07
C GLN A 34 -14.34 -15.68 8.04
N ALA A 35 -14.65 -16.22 6.87
CA ALA A 35 -15.52 -17.40 6.75
C ALA A 35 -14.81 -18.69 7.16
N ASP A 36 -13.48 -18.71 7.04
CA ASP A 36 -12.61 -19.84 7.29
C ASP A 36 -11.94 -19.81 8.67
N PHE A 37 -12.25 -18.81 9.50
CA PHE A 37 -11.79 -18.71 10.88
C PHE A 37 -12.75 -19.44 11.82
N VAL A 38 -12.40 -20.64 12.27
CA VAL A 38 -13.32 -21.50 13.05
C VAL A 38 -12.85 -21.63 14.49
N CYS A 39 -13.74 -21.39 15.45
CA CYS A 39 -13.48 -21.60 16.88
C CYS A 39 -14.16 -22.87 17.42
N ASN A 40 -13.47 -23.63 18.28
CA ASN A 40 -14.02 -24.83 18.92
C ASN A 40 -14.98 -24.47 20.08
N THR A 41 -16.13 -23.90 19.75
CA THR A 41 -17.16 -23.48 20.71
C THR A 41 -18.52 -23.38 20.03
N GLN A 42 -19.60 -23.61 20.78
CA GLN A 42 -20.97 -23.38 20.32
C GLN A 42 -21.53 -22.02 20.76
N GLN A 43 -20.70 -21.19 21.41
CA GLN A 43 -21.13 -19.90 21.93
C GLN A 43 -21.31 -18.89 20.77
N PRO A 44 -22.52 -18.36 20.54
CA PRO A 44 -22.74 -17.39 19.48
C PRO A 44 -21.97 -16.10 19.74
N GLY A 45 -21.37 -15.55 18.68
CA GLY A 45 -20.60 -14.30 18.72
C GLY A 45 -19.15 -14.46 19.18
N CYS A 46 -18.74 -15.61 19.73
CA CYS A 46 -17.35 -15.83 20.14
C CYS A 46 -16.38 -15.79 18.95
N GLU A 47 -16.74 -16.42 17.83
CA GLU A 47 -15.91 -16.43 16.61
C GLU A 47 -15.63 -15.00 16.10
N ASN A 48 -16.66 -14.15 16.05
CA ASN A 48 -16.53 -12.77 15.59
C ASN A 48 -15.57 -11.94 16.45
N VAL A 49 -15.69 -12.03 17.79
CA VAL A 49 -14.82 -11.26 18.69
C VAL A 49 -13.39 -11.78 18.69
N CYS A 50 -13.20 -13.09 18.52
CA CYS A 50 -11.89 -13.71 18.44
C CYS A 50 -11.19 -13.40 17.12
N TYR A 51 -11.96 -13.36 16.02
CA TYR A 51 -11.45 -12.92 14.72
C TYR A 51 -10.98 -11.46 14.78
N ASP A 52 -11.81 -10.56 15.34
CA ASP A 52 -11.45 -9.13 15.49
C ASP A 52 -10.22 -8.94 16.41
N ALA A 53 -10.11 -9.73 17.47
CA ALA A 53 -8.96 -9.69 18.38
C ALA A 53 -7.68 -10.28 17.76
N ALA A 54 -7.78 -11.32 16.93
CA ALA A 54 -6.65 -11.93 16.24
C ALA A 54 -6.17 -11.07 15.06
N PHE A 55 -7.11 -10.45 14.34
CA PHE A 55 -6.88 -9.70 13.11
C PHE A 55 -7.58 -8.33 13.16
N PRO A 56 -7.10 -7.39 14.00
CA PRO A 56 -7.75 -6.08 14.18
C PRO A 56 -7.80 -5.28 12.87
N ILE A 57 -6.86 -5.54 11.97
CA ILE A 57 -6.93 -5.16 10.56
C ILE A 57 -6.64 -6.45 9.78
N SER A 58 -7.32 -6.70 8.66
CA SER A 58 -6.95 -7.82 7.80
C SER A 58 -5.71 -7.50 6.99
N HIS A 59 -4.95 -8.53 6.60
CA HIS A 59 -3.75 -8.34 5.78
C HIS A 59 -4.11 -7.56 4.51
N VAL A 60 -5.16 -7.98 3.79
CA VAL A 60 -5.61 -7.32 2.55
C VAL A 60 -5.86 -5.84 2.75
N ARG A 61 -6.54 -5.44 3.84
CA ARG A 61 -6.82 -4.02 4.11
C ARG A 61 -5.53 -3.22 4.27
N LEU A 62 -4.52 -3.77 4.94
CA LEU A 62 -3.21 -3.11 5.02
C LEU A 62 -2.52 -3.02 3.67
N TRP A 63 -2.57 -4.08 2.85
CA TRP A 63 -1.97 -4.06 1.51
C TRP A 63 -2.66 -3.05 0.58
N VAL A 64 -3.99 -2.94 0.65
CA VAL A 64 -4.76 -1.92 -0.09
C VAL A 64 -4.38 -0.52 0.37
N LEU A 65 -4.34 -0.27 1.69
CA LEU A 65 -3.89 1.02 2.22
C LEU A 65 -2.46 1.33 1.77
N GLN A 66 -1.55 0.36 1.80
CA GLN A 66 -0.18 0.53 1.34
C GLN A 66 -0.13 0.96 -0.13
N ILE A 67 -0.90 0.35 -1.03
CA ILE A 67 -0.96 0.77 -2.44
C ILE A 67 -1.45 2.21 -2.56
N ILE A 68 -2.51 2.58 -1.83
CA ILE A 68 -3.06 3.94 -1.88
C ILE A 68 -1.98 4.95 -1.46
N PHE A 69 -1.33 4.74 -0.32
CA PHE A 69 -0.29 5.65 0.18
C PHE A 69 0.97 5.69 -0.70
N VAL A 70 1.39 4.55 -1.25
CA VAL A 70 2.57 4.45 -2.14
C VAL A 70 2.29 5.04 -3.53
N SER A 71 1.05 5.01 -3.99
CA SER A 71 0.61 5.56 -5.28
C SER A 71 0.40 7.08 -5.24
N ALA A 72 -0.09 7.62 -4.11
CA ALA A 72 -0.41 9.04 -3.98
C ALA A 72 0.75 10.00 -4.33
N PRO A 73 2.01 9.80 -3.86
CA PRO A 73 3.14 10.62 -4.28
C PRO A 73 3.37 10.61 -5.80
N SER A 74 3.11 9.48 -6.46
CA SER A 74 3.30 9.34 -7.91
C SER A 74 2.24 10.13 -8.68
N LEU A 75 0.99 10.13 -8.21
CA LEU A 75 -0.09 10.96 -8.77
C LEU A 75 0.23 12.46 -8.60
N VAL A 76 0.77 12.86 -7.44
CA VAL A 76 1.20 14.25 -7.21
C VAL A 76 2.33 14.64 -8.16
N LEU A 77 3.32 13.78 -8.38
CA LEU A 77 4.41 14.04 -9.32
C LEU A 77 3.90 14.22 -10.76
N VAL A 78 3.03 13.31 -11.23
CA VAL A 78 2.43 13.39 -12.57
C VAL A 78 1.58 14.65 -12.70
N GLY A 79 0.74 14.94 -11.70
CA GLY A 79 -0.08 16.15 -11.67
C GLY A 79 0.77 17.43 -11.74
N HIS A 80 1.85 17.48 -10.97
CA HIS A 80 2.79 18.61 -10.99
C HIS A 80 3.51 18.74 -12.34
N ALA A 81 3.97 17.63 -12.93
CA ALA A 81 4.60 17.63 -14.25
C ALA A 81 3.62 18.12 -15.34
N LEU A 82 2.38 17.61 -15.35
CA LEU A 82 1.34 18.05 -16.28
C LEU A 82 0.99 19.54 -16.10
N HIS A 83 0.89 20.01 -14.86
CA HIS A 83 0.64 21.42 -14.57
C HIS A 83 1.76 22.31 -15.13
N LEU A 84 3.01 21.92 -14.93
CA LEU A 84 4.17 22.63 -15.47
C LEU A 84 4.19 22.63 -17.00
N LEU A 85 3.91 21.50 -17.65
CA LEU A 85 3.84 21.41 -19.11
C LEU A 85 2.75 22.32 -19.68
N ARG A 86 1.56 22.34 -19.07
CA ARG A 86 0.46 23.24 -19.46
C ARG A 86 0.83 24.71 -19.29
N ALA A 87 1.52 25.06 -18.21
CA ALA A 87 2.00 26.43 -17.97
C ALA A 87 3.06 26.86 -19.00
N GLN A 88 3.93 25.95 -19.43
CA GLN A 88 4.92 26.20 -20.48
C GLN A 88 4.27 26.41 -21.85
N GLN A 89 3.34 25.54 -22.25
CA GLN A 89 2.61 25.68 -23.52
C GLN A 89 1.90 27.04 -23.63
N LYS A 90 1.25 27.50 -22.56
CA LYS A 90 0.62 28.84 -22.51
C LYS A 90 1.62 29.98 -22.71
N ARG A 91 2.84 29.86 -22.15
CA ARG A 91 3.90 30.88 -22.30
C ARG A 91 4.54 30.85 -23.70
N GLN A 92 4.70 29.67 -24.28
CA GLN A 92 5.29 29.50 -25.61
C GLN A 92 4.39 30.03 -26.74
N GLY A 93 3.07 29.99 -26.56
CA GLY A 93 2.11 30.65 -27.47
C GLY A 93 2.14 32.18 -27.42
N GLN A 94 2.79 32.80 -26.43
CA GLN A 94 2.86 34.26 -26.27
C GLN A 94 4.26 34.86 -26.50
N SER A 95 5.34 34.06 -26.56
CA SER A 95 6.71 34.58 -26.72
C SER A 95 7.56 33.70 -27.62
N SER A 96 7.98 34.24 -28.76
CA SER A 96 8.80 33.60 -29.80
C SER A 96 10.32 33.70 -29.55
N ARG A 97 10.80 33.95 -28.31
CA ARG A 97 12.25 34.00 -28.02
C ARG A 97 12.60 33.46 -26.63
N GLY A 98 13.52 32.47 -26.58
CA GLY A 98 14.50 32.32 -25.51
C GLY A 98 14.09 31.60 -24.22
N ALA A 99 14.34 30.28 -24.18
CA ALA A 99 14.67 29.40 -23.04
C ALA A 99 14.11 29.64 -21.61
N PRO A 100 13.43 28.61 -21.06
CA PRO A 100 13.53 28.28 -19.63
C PRO A 100 13.72 26.77 -19.35
N ARG A 101 14.45 26.02 -20.19
CA ARG A 101 14.62 24.56 -20.01
C ARG A 101 15.36 24.18 -18.70
N LEU A 102 16.41 24.91 -18.30
CA LEU A 102 17.20 24.57 -17.10
C LEU A 102 16.43 24.75 -15.76
N ARG A 103 15.52 25.73 -15.66
CA ARG A 103 14.77 25.98 -14.40
C ARG A 103 13.66 24.94 -14.17
N LEU A 104 13.15 24.37 -15.25
CA LEU A 104 12.16 23.29 -15.20
C LEU A 104 12.79 22.00 -14.64
N GLU A 105 14.03 21.70 -15.05
CA GLU A 105 14.76 20.53 -14.53
C GLU A 105 14.95 20.59 -13.01
N GLY A 106 15.31 21.75 -12.44
CA GLY A 106 15.55 21.87 -11.00
C GLY A 106 14.29 21.68 -10.14
N THR A 107 13.18 22.33 -10.51
CA THR A 107 11.91 22.20 -9.78
C THR A 107 11.35 20.78 -9.90
N LEU A 108 11.43 20.19 -11.10
CA LEU A 108 10.91 18.85 -11.37
C LEU A 108 11.78 17.77 -10.70
N LEU A 109 13.10 17.96 -10.66
CA LEU A 109 14.03 17.13 -9.90
C LEU A 109 13.76 17.20 -8.40
N ARG A 110 13.51 18.38 -7.83
CA ARG A 110 13.15 18.51 -6.41
C ARG A 110 11.86 17.76 -6.10
N THR A 111 10.82 17.94 -6.90
CA THR A 111 9.55 17.20 -6.70
C THR A 111 9.73 15.70 -6.90
N TYR A 112 10.60 15.27 -7.82
CA TYR A 112 10.95 13.87 -8.02
C TYR A 112 11.71 13.27 -6.82
N ILE A 113 12.68 14.00 -6.25
CA ILE A 113 13.39 13.56 -5.03
C ILE A 113 12.41 13.43 -3.87
N CYS A 114 11.54 14.42 -3.65
CA CYS A 114 10.50 14.33 -2.62
C CYS A 114 9.57 13.13 -2.85
N HIS A 115 9.13 12.90 -4.10
CA HIS A 115 8.32 11.75 -4.48
C HIS A 115 8.98 10.43 -4.08
N VAL A 116 10.27 10.25 -4.41
CA VAL A 116 11.04 9.06 -4.07
C VAL A 116 11.15 8.90 -2.56
N ILE A 117 11.48 9.97 -1.82
CA ILE A 117 11.60 9.92 -0.35
C ILE A 117 10.27 9.51 0.30
N PHE A 118 9.16 10.15 -0.06
CA PHE A 118 7.84 9.81 0.50
C PHE A 118 7.44 8.37 0.16
N LYS A 119 7.69 7.94 -1.08
CA LYS A 119 7.43 6.56 -1.48
C LYS A 119 8.22 5.56 -0.64
N THR A 120 9.52 5.79 -0.46
CA THR A 120 10.37 4.93 0.37
C THR A 120 9.94 4.93 1.83
N LEU A 121 9.60 6.09 2.39
CA LEU A 121 9.11 6.19 3.78
C LEU A 121 7.81 5.43 3.99
N PHE A 122 6.83 5.56 3.09
CA PHE A 122 5.59 4.80 3.20
C PHE A 122 5.83 3.30 3.05
N GLU A 123 6.63 2.87 2.07
CA GLU A 123 6.96 1.45 1.91
C GLU A 123 7.58 0.86 3.18
N VAL A 124 8.59 1.53 3.75
CA VAL A 124 9.25 1.08 4.98
C VAL A 124 8.28 1.09 6.16
N ALA A 125 7.45 2.14 6.31
CA ALA A 125 6.48 2.24 7.39
C ALA A 125 5.46 1.09 7.35
N PHE A 126 4.91 0.75 6.18
CA PHE A 126 3.98 -0.37 6.04
C PHE A 126 4.66 -1.72 6.28
N VAL A 127 5.90 -1.92 5.81
CA VAL A 127 6.66 -3.15 6.06
C VAL A 127 6.93 -3.34 7.56
N VAL A 128 7.39 -2.28 8.25
CA VAL A 128 7.64 -2.33 9.70
C VAL A 128 6.34 -2.51 10.46
N GLY A 129 5.27 -1.78 10.09
CA GLY A 129 3.96 -1.91 10.72
C GLY A 129 3.39 -3.32 10.60
N HIS A 130 3.44 -3.92 9.40
CA HIS A 130 3.03 -5.30 9.18
C HIS A 130 3.84 -6.29 10.02
N TYR A 131 5.16 -6.11 10.06
CA TYR A 131 6.03 -6.96 10.87
C TYR A 131 5.70 -6.86 12.38
N LEU A 132 5.43 -5.66 12.88
CA LEU A 132 5.06 -5.47 14.29
C LEU A 132 3.68 -6.04 14.63
N LEU A 133 2.73 -6.02 13.68
CA LEU A 133 1.38 -6.53 13.88
C LEU A 133 1.30 -8.06 13.77
N TYR A 134 1.89 -8.67 12.75
CA TYR A 134 1.72 -10.11 12.47
C TYR A 134 3.01 -10.93 12.52
N GLY A 135 4.17 -10.30 12.67
CA GLY A 135 5.46 -10.97 12.59
C GLY A 135 5.77 -11.49 11.17
N PHE A 136 6.50 -12.61 11.10
CA PHE A 136 6.84 -13.29 9.84
C PHE A 136 5.98 -14.53 9.56
N ARG A 137 5.12 -14.94 10.50
CA ARG A 137 4.29 -16.15 10.39
C ARG A 137 2.97 -15.96 11.10
N VAL A 138 1.89 -16.27 10.39
CA VAL A 138 0.57 -16.46 10.99
C VAL A 138 0.57 -17.86 11.63
N LEU A 139 0.26 -17.95 12.93
CA LEU A 139 0.08 -19.24 13.59
C LEU A 139 -1.29 -19.80 13.21
N ALA A 140 -1.35 -21.09 12.87
CA ALA A 140 -2.59 -21.79 12.52
C ALA A 140 -3.58 -21.93 13.70
N LEU A 141 -3.12 -21.65 14.94
CA LEU A 141 -3.93 -21.72 16.16
C LEU A 141 -3.85 -20.38 16.92
N TYR A 142 -5.01 -19.81 17.22
CA TYR A 142 -5.18 -18.63 18.06
C TYR A 142 -5.98 -19.00 19.31
N ARG A 143 -5.44 -18.71 20.50
CA ARG A 143 -6.13 -18.94 21.77
C ARG A 143 -6.81 -17.66 22.23
N CYS A 144 -8.13 -17.70 22.29
CA CYS A 144 -8.96 -16.53 22.55
C CYS A 144 -9.67 -16.64 23.91
N ASN A 145 -9.70 -15.54 24.67
CA ASN A 145 -10.40 -15.42 25.95
C ASN A 145 -11.34 -14.20 26.01
N GLN A 146 -11.73 -13.68 24.84
CA GLN A 146 -12.58 -12.49 24.75
C GLN A 146 -14.04 -12.82 25.05
N TRP A 147 -14.76 -11.87 25.66
CA TRP A 147 -16.21 -12.01 25.85
C TRP A 147 -16.92 -11.96 24.49
N PRO A 148 -17.87 -12.86 24.15
CA PRO A 148 -18.64 -13.74 25.04
C PRO A 148 -18.12 -15.18 25.18
N CYS A 149 -16.87 -15.48 24.83
CA CYS A 149 -16.36 -16.85 24.83
C CYS A 149 -16.32 -17.49 26.23
N PRO A 150 -16.69 -18.78 26.36
CA PRO A 150 -16.57 -19.50 27.62
C PRO A 150 -15.11 -19.90 27.83
N ASN A 151 -14.47 -19.32 28.85
CA ASN A 151 -13.05 -19.56 29.16
C ASN A 151 -12.13 -19.27 27.94
N VAL A 152 -11.05 -20.04 27.80
CA VAL A 152 -10.14 -19.96 26.65
C VAL A 152 -10.59 -20.97 25.60
N VAL A 153 -10.85 -20.50 24.38
CA VAL A 153 -11.20 -21.32 23.23
C VAL A 153 -10.05 -21.35 22.22
N ASP A 154 -9.96 -22.46 21.49
CA ASP A 154 -9.01 -22.64 20.40
C ASP A 154 -9.70 -22.27 19.08
N CYS A 155 -9.13 -21.32 18.35
CA CYS A 155 -9.58 -20.91 17.02
C CYS A 155 -8.51 -21.19 15.97
N PHE A 156 -8.93 -21.60 14.78
CA PHE A 156 -8.06 -22.05 13.70
C PHE A 156 -8.19 -21.15 12.48
N VAL A 157 -7.04 -20.86 11.87
CA VAL A 157 -6.93 -20.09 10.63
C VAL A 157 -6.68 -21.10 9.49
N SER A 158 -7.56 -21.11 8.48
CA SER A 158 -7.45 -21.96 7.27
C SER A 158 -6.27 -21.55 6.39
#